data_AF-Q46GM8-F1
#
_entry.id   AF-Q46GM8-F1
#
_cell.length_a   1.000
_cell.length_b   1.000
_cell.length_c   1.000
_cell.angle_alpha   90.00
_cell.angle_beta   90.00
_cell.angle_gamma   90.00
#
_symmetry.space_group_name_H-M   'P 1'
#
loop_
_entity.id
_entity.type
_entity.pdbx_description
1 polymer ?
#
loop_
_entity_poly.entity_id
_entity_poly.type
_entity_poly.pdbx_seq_one_letter_code
_entity_poly.pdbx_strand_id
1 'polypeptide(L)'
;MAYRNLAKKSRRGPTAPMKRFIDLETKNLNSEVIKTTNSFSDEIKTISSFSTDHPLTNSQENQKLNQYENKVKGRFDNIVPLLKRVSSLQNDLNFVERAQNLCRSELGYELPLHILEKAWVGSIDISALFAWCVFQSHQLTSNEFFNSDPIEGSENSQYAKSFQSFLYQCGFHLLDITPCADGRLAHAISYALRIPFSSVRRRSHAGALFDIEKTVNRWIKTEHSRYRESTPNSATEPTRYLKSVIYHFSSVDPTHQGCAAHGSNDELAASEGLQRLLDFREAVENSFCCGASVDLLLIGIDTDTDAIRVHTPSKTNEVDLKSWVCANEIYKETQFLKAEEALQKIQENIKRVCPGETDPNMVMFITRLISNNISQIDYVKNFHSGSYQDAGHAERFIGVGIGFKEVHLRNLTYFAHLETVEQGAPDLDVGVKIFTGLNISRSLPIPIVIRFDYSGSVPHARNRALSDCHRINEAIKSRYRDLIDNGSLHTFLTIRDRDKKAPAEVVGSSLDPVTQEAH
;
A
#
# COMPACT_ATOMS: atom_id res chain seq x y z
N MET A 1 29.15 -71.01 24.47
CA MET A 1 29.24 -69.72 23.75
C MET A 1 28.87 -68.63 24.76
N ALA A 2 29.77 -68.06 25.57
CA ALA A 2 30.95 -67.22 25.33
C ALA A 2 30.63 -65.73 25.07
N TYR A 3 30.99 -64.88 26.06
CA TYR A 3 31.20 -63.39 26.09
C TYR A 3 29.96 -62.47 26.01
N ARG A 4 29.65 -61.51 26.92
CA ARG A 4 30.37 -60.59 27.83
C ARG A 4 31.08 -59.39 27.12
N ASN A 5 30.65 -58.18 27.49
CA ASN A 5 31.29 -56.85 27.38
C ASN A 5 31.41 -56.15 26.00
N LEU A 6 30.92 -54.90 25.93
CA LEU A 6 31.76 -53.72 25.65
C LEU A 6 31.02 -52.41 25.97
N ALA A 7 31.59 -51.66 26.92
CA ALA A 7 31.30 -50.26 27.18
C ALA A 7 32.12 -49.34 26.25
N LYS A 8 31.70 -48.07 26.18
CA LYS A 8 32.36 -46.85 25.64
C LYS A 8 32.07 -46.50 24.18
N LYS A 9 31.38 -45.37 23.97
CA LYS A 9 32.03 -44.09 23.64
C LYS A 9 31.03 -42.93 23.72
N SER A 10 31.47 -41.86 24.39
CA SER A 10 30.82 -40.55 24.44
C SER A 10 30.73 -39.92 23.06
N ARG A 11 29.64 -39.21 22.78
CA ARG A 11 29.69 -37.93 22.05
C ARG A 11 28.58 -37.02 22.55
N ARG A 12 28.96 -36.09 23.43
CA ARG A 12 28.23 -34.84 23.65
C ARG A 12 28.13 -34.14 22.29
N GLY A 13 26.92 -33.83 21.85
CA GLY A 13 26.70 -32.86 20.77
C GLY A 13 27.14 -31.46 21.25
N PRO A 14 27.50 -30.54 20.35
CA PRO A 14 28.01 -29.23 20.74
C PRO A 14 26.89 -28.40 21.38
N THR A 15 26.92 -28.29 22.71
CA THR A 15 26.21 -27.25 23.46
C THR A 15 26.78 -25.88 23.07
N ALA A 16 25.91 -25.00 22.58
CA ALA A 16 26.23 -23.59 22.37
C ALA A 16 26.72 -22.93 23.68
N PRO A 17 27.71 -22.04 23.65
CA PRO A 17 28.19 -21.40 24.86
C PRO A 17 27.16 -20.38 25.38
N MET A 18 26.63 -20.61 26.58
CA MET A 18 25.99 -19.56 27.38
C MET A 18 27.00 -18.43 27.61
N LYS A 19 26.69 -17.21 27.15
CA LYS A 19 27.45 -16.02 27.52
C LYS A 19 26.81 -15.34 28.74
N ARG A 20 27.66 -15.10 29.74
CA ARG A 20 27.39 -14.27 30.91
C ARG A 20 27.25 -12.81 30.46
N PHE A 21 26.22 -12.14 30.97
CA PHE A 21 26.12 -10.69 30.96
C PHE A 21 27.30 -10.10 31.74
N ILE A 22 28.00 -9.14 31.14
CA ILE A 22 28.95 -8.26 31.82
C ILE A 22 28.27 -6.89 31.84
N ASP A 23 27.99 -6.41 33.04
CA ASP A 23 27.53 -5.05 33.29
C ASP A 23 28.58 -4.05 32.79
N LEU A 24 28.20 -3.18 31.87
CA LEU A 24 28.95 -1.99 31.50
C LEU A 24 28.16 -0.77 31.97
N GLU A 25 28.80 -0.05 32.89
CA GLU A 25 28.29 1.13 33.58
C GLU A 25 27.79 2.22 32.62
N THR A 26 26.60 2.71 32.93
CA THR A 26 25.91 3.87 32.37
C THR A 26 26.62 5.17 32.73
N LYS A 27 27.56 5.64 31.90
CA LYS A 27 27.96 7.05 31.86
C LYS A 27 28.28 7.47 30.41
N ASN A 28 27.33 8.20 29.79
CA ASN A 28 27.45 9.11 28.62
C ASN A 28 26.31 8.98 27.58
N LEU A 29 25.05 8.90 27.99
CA LEU A 29 23.90 8.89 27.05
C LEU A 29 23.20 10.25 26.85
N ASN A 30 23.62 11.32 27.54
CA ASN A 30 22.93 12.62 27.47
C ASN A 30 23.44 13.56 26.36
N SER A 31 24.49 13.23 25.61
CA SER A 31 25.06 14.12 24.58
C SER A 31 24.73 13.73 23.13
N GLU A 32 24.26 12.50 22.87
CA GLU A 32 23.94 12.05 21.50
C GLU A 32 22.49 12.36 21.08
N VAL A 33 21.57 12.50 22.05
CA VAL A 33 20.17 12.87 21.80
C VAL A 33 20.03 14.29 21.24
N ILE A 34 21.03 15.16 21.44
CA ILE A 34 21.05 16.55 20.96
C ILE A 34 21.61 16.66 19.53
N LYS A 35 22.26 15.60 18.99
CA LYS A 35 22.77 15.61 17.61
C LYS A 35 21.75 15.13 16.58
N THR A 36 20.76 14.33 16.97
CA THR A 36 19.71 13.83 16.07
C THR A 36 18.67 14.89 15.70
N THR A 37 18.44 15.90 16.54
CA THR A 37 17.60 17.07 16.17
C THR A 37 18.14 17.83 14.97
N ASN A 38 19.46 17.89 14.80
CA ASN A 38 20.09 18.59 13.68
C ASN A 38 19.93 17.87 12.33
N SER A 39 19.73 16.54 12.30
CA SER A 39 19.51 15.83 11.02
C SER A 39 18.07 15.97 10.51
N PHE A 40 17.09 16.16 11.40
CA PHE A 40 15.72 16.47 11.00
C PHE A 40 15.57 17.92 10.54
N SER A 41 16.28 18.87 11.16
CA SER A 41 16.22 20.29 10.79
C SER A 41 16.81 20.59 9.40
N ASP A 42 17.80 19.81 8.96
CA ASP A 42 18.46 20.03 7.66
C ASP A 42 17.59 19.60 6.46
N GLU A 43 16.61 18.71 6.64
CA GLU A 43 15.60 18.38 5.62
C GLU A 43 14.49 19.44 5.52
N ILE A 44 14.35 20.35 6.50
CA ILE A 44 13.26 21.34 6.61
C ILE A 44 13.67 22.74 6.08
N LYS A 45 14.59 22.82 5.10
CA LYS A 45 15.08 24.11 4.58
C LYS A 45 14.29 24.59 3.35
N THR A 46 13.23 25.37 3.61
CA THR A 46 12.91 26.67 2.94
C THR A 46 11.63 27.28 3.54
N ILE A 47 11.77 28.13 4.55
CA ILE A 47 10.63 28.86 5.16
C ILE A 47 10.48 30.22 4.47
N SER A 48 9.38 30.39 3.73
CA SER A 48 8.87 31.68 3.28
C SER A 48 8.08 32.32 4.43
N SER A 49 8.40 33.57 4.77
CA SER A 49 7.93 34.28 5.96
C SER A 49 6.48 34.78 5.93
N PHE A 50 5.61 34.25 5.07
CA PHE A 50 4.15 34.42 5.11
C PHE A 50 3.43 33.18 4.58
N SER A 51 3.88 32.00 5.00
CA SER A 51 3.25 30.72 4.71
C SER A 51 1.96 30.55 5.54
N THR A 52 0.84 30.23 4.90
CA THR A 52 -0.38 29.70 5.55
C THR A 52 -0.25 28.24 5.97
N ASP A 53 0.84 27.58 5.56
CA ASP A 53 1.16 26.19 5.86
C ASP A 53 1.89 26.09 7.20
N HIS A 54 1.74 24.95 7.86
CA HIS A 54 2.36 24.60 9.12
C HIS A 54 3.89 24.62 9.02
N PRO A 55 4.63 25.01 10.08
CA PRO A 55 6.11 25.06 10.09
C PRO A 55 6.84 23.73 9.84
N LEU A 56 6.13 22.60 9.80
CA LEU A 56 6.67 21.25 9.53
C LEU A 56 6.27 20.74 8.14
N THR A 57 5.57 21.56 7.35
CA THR A 57 5.05 21.14 6.05
C THR A 57 6.14 21.19 4.99
N ASN A 58 6.21 20.11 4.21
CA ASN A 58 6.99 20.06 2.99
C ASN A 58 6.12 20.44 1.79
N SER A 59 5.98 21.75 1.53
CA SER A 59 5.12 22.24 0.44
C SER A 59 5.61 21.83 -0.95
N GLN A 60 6.92 21.60 -1.14
CA GLN A 60 7.46 21.12 -2.42
C GLN A 60 7.03 19.69 -2.71
N GLU A 61 7.11 18.79 -1.70
CA GLU A 61 6.62 17.43 -1.83
C GLU A 61 5.09 17.42 -2.05
N ASN A 62 4.34 18.28 -1.37
CA ASN A 62 2.90 18.42 -1.59
C ASN A 62 2.56 18.78 -3.04
N GLN A 63 3.27 19.74 -3.64
CA GLN A 63 3.08 20.09 -5.05
C GLN A 63 3.39 18.91 -5.98
N LYS A 64 4.48 18.18 -5.72
CA LYS A 64 4.86 17.01 -6.50
C LYS A 64 3.81 15.90 -6.44
N LEU A 65 3.32 15.59 -5.23
CA LEU A 65 2.26 14.60 -5.03
C LEU A 65 0.95 15.02 -5.69
N ASN A 66 0.60 16.31 -5.66
CA ASN A 66 -0.59 16.84 -6.32
C ASN A 66 -0.48 16.75 -7.86
N GLN A 67 0.69 17.08 -8.42
CA GLN A 67 0.94 16.92 -9.85
C GLN A 67 0.84 15.46 -10.27
N TYR A 68 1.41 14.54 -9.50
CA TYR A 68 1.33 13.11 -9.76
C TYR A 68 -0.12 12.60 -9.68
N GLU A 69 -0.86 12.97 -8.63
CA GLU A 69 -2.27 12.59 -8.47
C GLU A 69 -3.13 13.08 -9.64
N ASN A 70 -3.05 14.37 -9.97
CA ASN A 70 -3.82 14.97 -11.06
C ASN A 70 -3.47 14.37 -12.42
N LYS A 71 -2.19 14.10 -12.67
CA LYS A 71 -1.75 13.46 -13.91
C LYS A 71 -2.35 12.06 -14.05
N VAL A 72 -2.27 11.24 -13.00
CA VAL A 72 -2.75 9.86 -13.05
C VAL A 72 -4.28 9.82 -13.07
N LYS A 73 -4.98 10.50 -12.16
CA LYS A 73 -6.44 10.51 -12.12
C LYS A 73 -7.04 11.15 -13.37
N GLY A 74 -6.48 12.26 -13.83
CA GLY A 74 -6.90 12.94 -15.05
C GLY A 74 -6.87 12.05 -16.29
N ARG A 75 -5.92 11.10 -16.37
CA ARG A 75 -5.88 10.11 -17.45
C ARG A 75 -7.14 9.24 -17.50
N PHE A 76 -7.63 8.79 -16.35
CA PHE A 76 -8.86 8.00 -16.27
C PHE A 76 -10.12 8.86 -16.43
N ASP A 77 -10.12 10.05 -15.82
CA ASP A 77 -11.28 10.94 -15.85
C ASP A 77 -11.56 11.48 -17.27
N ASN A 78 -10.53 11.56 -18.13
CA ASN A 78 -10.65 11.95 -19.54
C ASN A 78 -11.21 10.84 -20.45
N ILE A 79 -11.33 9.59 -19.99
CA ILE A 79 -11.83 8.47 -20.83
C ILE A 79 -13.27 8.71 -21.27
N VAL A 80 -14.17 9.06 -20.35
CA VAL A 80 -15.60 9.22 -20.66
C VAL A 80 -15.85 10.41 -21.62
N PRO A 81 -15.29 11.61 -21.38
CA PRO A 81 -15.37 12.71 -22.35
C PRO A 81 -14.87 12.34 -23.75
N LEU A 82 -13.74 11.62 -23.82
CA LEU A 82 -13.18 11.16 -25.09
C LEU A 82 -14.13 10.21 -25.81
N LEU A 83 -14.66 9.19 -25.12
CA LEU A 83 -15.54 8.20 -25.73
C LEU A 83 -16.87 8.78 -26.20
N LYS A 84 -17.40 9.80 -25.52
CA LYS A 84 -18.56 10.58 -26.01
C LYS A 84 -18.25 11.23 -27.36
N ARG A 85 -17.06 11.79 -27.53
CA ARG A 85 -16.62 12.38 -28.80
C ARG A 85 -16.38 11.30 -29.86
N VAL A 86 -15.74 10.18 -29.53
CA VAL A 86 -15.57 9.05 -30.45
C VAL A 86 -16.93 8.55 -30.95
N SER A 87 -17.91 8.36 -30.05
CA SER A 87 -19.27 7.95 -30.41
C SER A 87 -19.93 8.92 -31.40
N SER A 88 -19.73 10.23 -31.24
CA SER A 88 -20.29 11.23 -32.16
C SER A 88 -19.70 11.19 -33.58
N LEU A 89 -18.53 10.58 -33.77
CA LEU A 89 -17.85 10.48 -35.05
C LEU A 89 -18.19 9.21 -35.84
N GLN A 90 -18.96 8.28 -35.25
CA GLN A 90 -19.12 6.91 -35.76
C GLN A 90 -19.53 6.83 -37.24
N ASN A 91 -20.34 7.78 -37.73
CA ASN A 91 -20.88 7.76 -39.08
C ASN A 91 -20.00 8.48 -40.13
N ASP A 92 -18.81 8.96 -39.74
CA ASP A 92 -17.88 9.59 -40.67
C ASP A 92 -17.15 8.56 -41.54
N LEU A 93 -16.91 8.90 -42.81
CA LEU A 93 -16.13 8.06 -43.74
C LEU A 93 -14.71 7.76 -43.24
N ASN A 94 -14.10 8.70 -42.49
CA ASN A 94 -12.77 8.56 -41.90
C ASN A 94 -12.82 8.28 -40.39
N PHE A 95 -13.91 7.66 -39.91
CA PHE A 95 -14.17 7.43 -38.49
C PHE A 95 -12.96 6.83 -37.75
N VAL A 96 -12.39 5.73 -38.27
CA VAL A 96 -11.28 5.01 -37.62
C VAL A 96 -10.07 5.93 -37.44
N GLU A 97 -9.65 6.64 -38.49
CA GLU A 97 -8.50 7.54 -38.43
C GLU A 97 -8.73 8.67 -37.44
N ARG A 98 -9.92 9.28 -37.46
CA ARG A 98 -10.28 10.38 -36.55
C ARG A 98 -10.32 9.91 -35.09
N ALA A 99 -10.91 8.75 -34.82
CA ALA A 99 -10.96 8.16 -33.48
C ALA A 99 -9.56 7.83 -32.95
N GLN A 100 -8.69 7.28 -33.78
CA GLN A 100 -7.29 7.00 -33.41
C GLN A 100 -6.50 8.28 -33.13
N ASN A 101 -6.60 9.29 -34.00
CA ASN A 101 -5.96 10.59 -33.79
C ASN A 101 -6.40 11.24 -32.49
N LEU A 102 -7.71 11.20 -32.20
CA LEU A 102 -8.27 11.73 -30.97
C LEU A 102 -7.68 11.01 -29.73
N CYS A 103 -7.72 9.68 -29.72
CA CYS A 103 -7.21 8.87 -28.61
C CYS A 103 -5.70 9.07 -28.37
N ARG A 104 -4.89 9.10 -29.44
CA ARG A 104 -3.45 9.36 -29.33
C ARG A 104 -3.18 10.74 -28.74
N SER A 105 -3.91 11.77 -29.16
CA SER A 105 -3.68 13.14 -28.71
C SER A 105 -4.06 13.38 -27.24
N GLU A 106 -5.11 12.71 -26.75
CA GLU A 106 -5.66 12.98 -25.41
C GLU A 106 -5.25 11.95 -24.36
N LEU A 107 -5.10 10.68 -24.74
CA LEU A 107 -4.80 9.58 -23.81
C LEU A 107 -3.43 8.94 -24.07
N GLY A 108 -2.80 9.20 -25.22
CA GLY A 108 -1.42 8.76 -25.51
C GLY A 108 -1.29 7.32 -26.01
N TYR A 109 -2.39 6.68 -26.40
CA TYR A 109 -2.42 5.32 -26.96
C TYR A 109 -3.53 5.17 -28.00
N GLU A 110 -3.55 4.03 -28.69
CA GLU A 110 -4.52 3.71 -29.73
C GLU A 110 -5.70 2.90 -29.20
N LEU A 111 -6.85 3.03 -29.87
CA LEU A 111 -8.03 2.21 -29.67
C LEU A 111 -7.90 0.88 -30.43
N PRO A 112 -8.60 -0.20 -30.01
CA PRO A 112 -8.48 -1.50 -30.66
C PRO A 112 -9.15 -1.47 -32.04
N LEU A 113 -8.35 -1.67 -33.09
CA LEU A 113 -8.80 -1.54 -34.48
C LEU A 113 -9.99 -2.46 -34.79
N HIS A 114 -9.96 -3.71 -34.31
CA HIS A 114 -11.00 -4.71 -34.54
C HIS A 114 -12.38 -4.34 -33.93
N ILE A 115 -12.43 -3.38 -32.99
CA ILE A 115 -13.69 -2.82 -32.47
C ILE A 115 -14.13 -1.63 -33.34
N LEU A 116 -13.21 -0.75 -33.71
CA LEU A 116 -13.50 0.41 -34.55
C LEU A 116 -14.02 0.01 -35.94
N GLU A 117 -13.42 -1.01 -36.55
CA GLU A 117 -13.78 -1.49 -37.90
C GLU A 117 -15.18 -2.11 -37.97
N LYS A 118 -15.78 -2.49 -36.83
CA LYS A 118 -17.14 -3.03 -36.79
C LYS A 118 -18.22 -1.95 -36.69
N ALA A 119 -17.82 -0.69 -36.43
CA ALA A 119 -18.74 0.40 -36.14
C ALA A 119 -19.60 0.84 -37.33
N TRP A 120 -19.32 0.39 -38.56
CA TRP A 120 -20.18 0.65 -39.72
C TRP A 120 -21.37 -0.33 -39.83
N VAL A 121 -21.28 -1.50 -39.19
CA VAL A 121 -22.33 -2.55 -39.24
C VAL A 121 -23.40 -2.32 -38.16
N GLY A 122 -23.02 -1.75 -37.02
CA GLY A 122 -23.90 -1.48 -35.88
C GLY A 122 -23.33 -0.40 -34.96
N SER A 123 -23.98 -0.11 -33.84
CA SER A 123 -23.47 0.85 -32.85
C SER A 123 -22.07 0.47 -32.38
N ILE A 124 -21.18 1.47 -32.25
CA ILE A 124 -19.85 1.25 -31.69
C ILE A 124 -19.93 0.72 -30.26
N ASP A 125 -19.11 -0.27 -29.93
CA ASP A 125 -19.07 -0.87 -28.60
C ASP A 125 -18.33 0.04 -27.60
N ILE A 126 -19.04 1.03 -27.07
CA ILE A 126 -18.50 1.96 -26.07
C ILE A 126 -18.11 1.24 -24.77
N SER A 127 -18.79 0.14 -24.43
CA SER A 127 -18.46 -0.65 -23.23
C SER A 127 -17.04 -1.22 -23.37
N ALA A 128 -16.78 -1.94 -24.45
CA ALA A 128 -15.47 -2.52 -24.71
C ALA A 128 -14.38 -1.44 -24.87
N LEU A 129 -14.66 -0.32 -25.53
CA LEU A 129 -13.71 0.80 -25.64
C LEU A 129 -13.41 1.45 -24.29
N PHE A 130 -14.39 1.58 -23.39
CA PHE A 130 -14.17 2.07 -22.04
C PHE A 130 -13.22 1.16 -21.26
N ALA A 131 -13.49 -0.15 -21.23
CA ALA A 131 -12.61 -1.10 -20.57
C ALA A 131 -11.20 -1.09 -21.16
N TRP A 132 -11.08 -1.04 -22.49
CA TRP A 132 -9.79 -0.90 -23.18
C TRP A 132 -9.02 0.33 -22.70
N CYS A 133 -9.65 1.51 -22.72
CA CYS A 133 -9.01 2.75 -22.28
C CYS A 133 -8.58 2.69 -20.81
N VAL A 134 -9.38 2.07 -19.93
CA VAL A 134 -9.00 1.85 -18.53
C VAL A 134 -7.75 0.97 -18.43
N PHE A 135 -7.69 -0.13 -19.17
CA PHE A 135 -6.54 -1.04 -19.16
C PHE A 135 -5.27 -0.40 -19.72
N GLN A 136 -5.38 0.33 -20.83
CA GLN A 136 -4.24 1.06 -21.41
C GLN A 136 -3.77 2.19 -20.49
N SER A 137 -4.71 2.91 -19.84
CA SER A 137 -4.37 3.94 -18.85
C SER A 137 -3.65 3.35 -17.64
N HIS A 138 -4.10 2.19 -17.16
CA HIS A 138 -3.41 1.44 -16.12
C HIS A 138 -2.00 1.02 -16.56
N GLN A 139 -1.85 0.41 -17.75
CA GLN A 139 -0.56 -0.04 -18.25
C GLN A 139 0.42 1.12 -18.42
N LEU A 140 -0.02 2.24 -19.00
CA LEU A 140 0.81 3.43 -19.17
C LEU A 140 1.23 4.02 -17.82
N THR A 141 0.33 4.03 -16.83
CA THR A 141 0.64 4.47 -15.46
C THR A 141 1.67 3.56 -14.79
N SER A 142 1.49 2.24 -14.91
CA SER A 142 2.47 1.24 -14.45
C SER A 142 3.84 1.45 -15.08
N ASN A 143 3.88 1.61 -16.41
CA ASN A 143 5.11 1.84 -17.15
C ASN A 143 5.84 3.09 -16.66
N GLU A 144 5.13 4.22 -16.58
CA GLU A 144 5.70 5.47 -16.08
C GLU A 144 6.22 5.33 -14.64
N PHE A 145 5.44 4.71 -13.75
CA PHE A 145 5.82 4.53 -12.36
C PHE A 145 7.15 3.79 -12.20
N PHE A 146 7.31 2.64 -12.86
CA PHE A 146 8.53 1.85 -12.74
C PHE A 146 9.70 2.43 -13.55
N ASN A 147 9.45 3.05 -14.70
CA ASN A 147 10.52 3.57 -15.56
C ASN A 147 11.05 4.92 -15.08
N SER A 148 10.18 5.80 -14.60
CA SER A 148 10.55 7.19 -14.26
C SER A 148 10.60 7.49 -12.77
N ASP A 149 10.06 6.62 -11.91
CA ASP A 149 9.98 6.83 -10.45
C ASP A 149 9.46 8.25 -10.08
N PRO A 150 8.24 8.61 -10.52
CA PRO A 150 7.74 9.99 -10.49
C PRO A 150 7.62 10.58 -9.09
N ILE A 151 7.55 9.74 -8.07
CA ILE A 151 7.50 10.13 -6.65
C ILE A 151 8.82 9.87 -5.91
N GLU A 152 9.89 9.49 -6.63
CA GLU A 152 11.23 9.20 -6.08
C GLU A 152 11.19 8.22 -4.89
N GLY A 153 10.35 7.20 -4.98
CA GLY A 153 10.11 6.24 -3.90
C GLY A 153 10.76 4.88 -4.12
N SER A 154 11.55 4.70 -5.19
CA SER A 154 12.19 3.41 -5.50
C SER A 154 13.49 3.20 -4.71
N GLU A 155 13.94 1.94 -4.62
CA GLU A 155 15.10 1.52 -3.80
C GLU A 155 16.40 2.30 -4.09
N ASN A 156 16.55 2.79 -5.32
CA ASN A 156 17.74 3.54 -5.74
C ASN A 156 17.67 5.04 -5.43
N SER A 157 16.49 5.57 -5.10
CA SER A 157 16.28 6.98 -4.78
C SER A 157 17.03 7.37 -3.49
N GLN A 158 17.42 8.64 -3.40
CA GLN A 158 18.02 9.17 -2.18
C GLN A 158 17.02 9.15 -1.01
N TYR A 159 15.74 9.38 -1.31
CA TYR A 159 14.67 9.36 -0.32
C TYR A 159 14.51 7.97 0.33
N ALA A 160 14.42 6.91 -0.48
CA ALA A 160 14.34 5.53 0.03
C ALA A 160 15.56 5.13 0.87
N LYS A 161 16.77 5.49 0.43
CA LYS A 161 18.01 5.20 1.17
C LYS A 161 18.05 5.92 2.51
N SER A 162 17.70 7.21 2.53
CA SER A 162 17.69 8.01 3.76
C SER A 162 16.63 7.49 4.75
N PHE A 163 15.44 7.14 4.25
CA PHE A 163 14.40 6.51 5.08
C PHE A 163 14.83 5.13 5.61
N GLN A 164 15.51 4.32 4.80
CA GLN A 164 16.00 3.01 5.25
C GLN A 164 17.03 3.15 6.37
N SER A 165 17.96 4.11 6.24
CA SER A 165 18.91 4.43 7.32
C SER A 165 18.20 4.90 8.59
N PHE A 166 17.20 5.76 8.45
CA PHE A 166 16.35 6.19 9.56
C PHE A 166 15.61 5.02 10.22
N LEU A 167 15.09 4.08 9.44
CA LEU A 167 14.39 2.90 9.94
C LEU A 167 15.33 2.02 10.79
N TYR A 168 16.59 1.83 10.36
CA TYR A 168 17.60 1.13 11.17
C TYR A 168 17.99 1.88 12.44
N GLN A 169 18.08 3.22 12.38
CA GLN A 169 18.30 4.04 13.58
C GLN A 169 17.16 3.89 14.59
N CYS A 170 15.92 3.69 14.11
CA CYS A 170 14.78 3.33 14.94
C CYS A 170 14.79 1.85 15.38
N GLY A 171 15.87 1.10 15.14
CA GLY A 171 15.94 -0.30 15.55
C GLY A 171 15.03 -1.24 14.75
N PHE A 172 14.60 -0.87 13.53
CA PHE A 172 13.74 -1.73 12.72
C PHE A 172 14.46 -2.18 11.45
N HIS A 173 14.52 -3.49 11.20
CA HIS A 173 15.10 -4.01 9.95
C HIS A 173 14.06 -4.18 8.85
N LEU A 174 12.76 -4.15 9.19
CA LEU A 174 11.66 -4.25 8.24
C LEU A 174 10.42 -3.54 8.78
N LEU A 175 9.77 -2.76 7.92
CA LEU A 175 8.47 -2.14 8.17
C LEU A 175 7.37 -2.82 7.32
N ASP A 176 6.43 -3.50 7.97
CA ASP A 176 5.29 -4.17 7.33
C ASP A 176 3.98 -3.51 7.74
N ILE A 177 3.29 -2.89 6.78
CA ILE A 177 2.07 -2.12 7.01
C ILE A 177 0.89 -2.82 6.33
N THR A 178 -0.14 -3.08 7.12
CA THR A 178 -1.44 -3.56 6.63
C THR A 178 -2.52 -2.49 6.83
N PRO A 179 -2.93 -1.79 5.77
CA PRO A 179 -4.15 -0.99 5.80
C PRO A 179 -5.40 -1.82 5.48
N CYS A 180 -6.57 -1.24 5.76
CA CYS A 180 -7.81 -1.71 5.17
C CYS A 180 -7.75 -1.71 3.62
N ALA A 181 -8.51 -2.59 2.97
CA ALA A 181 -8.65 -2.65 1.51
C ALA A 181 -9.49 -1.52 0.90
N ASP A 182 -10.08 -0.67 1.74
CA ASP A 182 -10.80 0.55 1.33
C ASP A 182 -9.92 1.40 0.39
N GLY A 183 -10.49 1.80 -0.76
CA GLY A 183 -9.80 2.55 -1.81
C GLY A 183 -9.26 3.91 -1.35
N ARG A 184 -9.82 4.47 -0.27
CA ARG A 184 -9.33 5.71 0.34
C ARG A 184 -7.98 5.51 1.03
N LEU A 185 -7.66 4.30 1.49
CA LEU A 185 -6.34 3.97 2.08
C LEU A 185 -5.30 3.49 1.05
N ALA A 186 -5.62 3.47 -0.24
CA ALA A 186 -4.67 3.06 -1.27
C ALA A 186 -3.37 3.89 -1.21
N HIS A 187 -3.48 5.20 -0.92
CA HIS A 187 -2.37 6.14 -0.86
C HIS A 187 -1.70 6.31 0.52
N ALA A 188 -2.11 5.55 1.54
CA ALA A 188 -1.68 5.76 2.93
C ALA A 188 -0.15 5.82 3.10
N ILE A 189 0.58 5.04 2.29
CA ILE A 189 2.05 4.97 2.33
C ILE A 189 2.70 6.27 1.83
N SER A 190 2.44 6.65 0.57
CA SER A 190 3.14 7.77 -0.07
C SER A 190 2.58 9.14 0.30
N TYR A 191 1.31 9.21 0.75
CA TYR A 191 0.62 10.46 1.06
C TYR A 191 0.47 10.64 2.58
N ALA A 192 -0.34 9.82 3.25
CA ALA A 192 -0.62 10.02 4.68
C ALA A 192 0.61 9.86 5.57
N LEU A 193 1.48 8.89 5.30
CA LEU A 193 2.66 8.58 6.11
C LEU A 193 3.98 9.14 5.54
N ARG A 194 4.00 9.56 4.27
CA ARG A 194 5.21 9.97 3.52
C ARG A 194 6.34 8.95 3.70
N ILE A 195 6.10 7.73 3.27
CA ILE A 195 7.07 6.64 3.29
C ILE A 195 7.39 6.25 1.84
N PRO A 196 8.68 6.13 1.47
CA PRO A 196 9.07 5.60 0.16
C PRO A 196 8.49 4.19 -0.04
N PHE A 197 7.79 3.96 -1.14
CA PHE A 197 7.07 2.70 -1.37
C PHE A 197 7.99 1.46 -1.43
N SER A 198 9.29 1.64 -1.65
CA SER A 198 10.27 0.55 -1.58
C SER A 198 10.70 0.19 -0.17
N SER A 199 10.61 1.12 0.78
CA SER A 199 11.09 0.95 2.16
C SER A 199 10.03 0.34 3.09
N VAL A 200 8.89 -0.04 2.54
CA VAL A 200 7.78 -0.64 3.27
C VAL A 200 7.20 -1.81 2.50
N ARG A 201 6.83 -2.87 3.23
CA ARG A 201 5.96 -3.91 2.71
C ARG A 201 4.51 -3.50 2.98
N ARG A 202 3.73 -3.24 1.92
CA ARG A 202 2.29 -2.95 2.03
C ARG A 202 1.45 -4.15 1.59
N ARG A 203 0.53 -4.61 2.44
CA ARG A 203 -0.51 -5.59 2.09
C ARG A 203 -1.85 -5.20 2.70
N SER A 204 -2.82 -4.84 1.86
CA SER A 204 -4.17 -4.50 2.31
C SER A 204 -5.06 -5.72 2.45
N HIS A 205 -5.93 -5.70 3.45
CA HIS A 205 -6.96 -6.72 3.71
C HIS A 205 -8.26 -6.01 4.09
N ALA A 206 -9.43 -6.59 3.80
CA ALA A 206 -10.69 -6.08 4.33
C ALA A 206 -10.61 -5.96 5.85
N GLY A 207 -10.95 -4.80 6.40
CA GLY A 207 -10.84 -4.55 7.83
C GLY A 207 -9.42 -4.52 8.42
N ALA A 208 -8.40 -4.49 7.56
CA ALA A 208 -6.99 -4.64 7.95
C ALA A 208 -6.69 -5.99 8.67
N LEU A 209 -7.54 -6.99 8.49
CA LEU A 209 -7.40 -8.32 9.07
C LEU A 209 -6.43 -9.18 8.26
N PHE A 210 -5.12 -8.98 8.46
CA PHE A 210 -4.10 -9.74 7.76
C PHE A 210 -4.06 -11.23 8.16
N ASP A 211 -3.52 -12.04 7.26
CA ASP A 211 -3.23 -13.45 7.50
C ASP A 211 -1.97 -13.59 8.36
N ILE A 212 -2.15 -14.10 9.58
CA ILE A 212 -1.10 -14.27 10.59
C ILE A 212 -0.03 -15.23 10.07
N GLU A 213 -0.42 -16.41 9.56
CA GLU A 213 0.49 -17.45 9.09
C GLU A 213 1.35 -16.97 7.91
N LYS A 214 0.75 -16.25 6.96
CA LYS A 214 1.50 -15.65 5.84
C LYS A 214 2.47 -14.58 6.33
N THR A 215 2.11 -13.86 7.38
CA THR A 215 2.97 -12.82 7.97
C THR A 215 4.11 -13.42 8.78
N VAL A 216 3.87 -14.49 9.56
CA VAL A 216 4.91 -15.30 10.22
C VAL A 216 5.88 -15.87 9.18
N ASN A 217 5.37 -16.46 8.09
CA ASN A 217 6.20 -16.94 6.99
C ASN A 217 7.06 -15.82 6.35
N ARG A 218 6.56 -14.58 6.33
CA ARG A 218 7.35 -13.44 5.87
C ARG A 218 8.44 -13.08 6.88
N TRP A 219 8.12 -13.04 8.18
CA TRP A 219 9.10 -12.81 9.24
C TRP A 219 10.23 -13.85 9.18
N ILE A 220 9.90 -15.15 9.06
CA ILE A 220 10.88 -16.24 8.92
C ILE A 220 11.82 -15.97 7.74
N LYS A 221 11.28 -15.61 6.57
CA LYS A 221 12.09 -15.35 5.37
C LYS A 221 13.05 -14.18 5.59
N THR A 222 12.58 -13.12 6.25
CA THR A 222 13.42 -11.94 6.57
C THR A 222 14.53 -12.31 7.54
N GLU A 223 14.21 -12.97 8.66
CA GLU A 223 15.21 -13.41 9.64
C GLU A 223 16.22 -14.38 9.03
N HIS A 224 15.75 -15.35 8.24
CA HIS A 224 16.63 -16.28 7.53
C HIS A 224 17.62 -15.55 6.61
N SER A 225 17.18 -14.54 5.85
CA SER A 225 18.07 -13.70 5.04
C SER A 225 19.06 -12.90 5.89
N ARG A 226 18.66 -12.37 7.06
CA ARG A 226 19.59 -11.69 7.99
C ARG A 226 20.68 -12.63 8.48
N TYR A 227 20.35 -13.88 8.81
CA TYR A 227 21.33 -14.89 9.22
C TYR A 227 22.24 -15.35 8.08
N ARG A 228 21.70 -15.49 6.87
CA ARG A 228 22.41 -16.12 5.75
C ARG A 228 23.22 -15.14 4.91
N GLU A 229 22.70 -13.93 4.76
CA GLU A 229 23.15 -12.93 3.79
C GLU A 229 23.39 -11.57 4.45
N SER A 230 23.16 -11.42 5.76
CA SER A 230 23.22 -10.12 6.45
C SER A 230 22.39 -9.04 5.76
N THR A 231 21.27 -9.45 5.15
CA THR A 231 20.36 -8.59 4.41
C THR A 231 18.99 -8.62 5.09
N PRO A 232 18.40 -7.46 5.40
CA PRO A 232 18.87 -6.11 5.05
C PRO A 232 19.96 -5.58 6.02
N ASN A 233 20.20 -6.31 7.13
CA ASN A 233 21.34 -6.15 8.04
C ASN A 233 21.72 -7.49 8.70
N SER A 234 22.77 -7.50 9.53
CA SER A 234 23.18 -8.71 10.26
C SER A 234 22.13 -9.14 11.30
N ALA A 235 21.92 -10.45 11.46
CA ALA A 235 21.08 -11.02 12.52
C ALA A 235 21.56 -10.67 13.95
N THR A 236 22.84 -10.29 14.11
CA THR A 236 23.40 -9.89 15.40
C THR A 236 23.08 -8.44 15.80
N GLU A 237 22.59 -7.64 14.86
CA GLU A 237 22.19 -6.26 15.16
C GLU A 237 20.86 -6.23 15.93
N PRO A 238 20.73 -5.34 16.93
CA PRO A 238 19.57 -5.28 17.83
C PRO A 238 18.40 -4.57 17.14
N THR A 239 17.89 -5.17 16.07
CA THR A 239 16.77 -4.65 15.29
C THR A 239 15.62 -5.63 15.24
N ARG A 240 14.38 -5.14 15.17
CA ARG A 240 13.16 -5.95 15.09
C ARG A 240 12.38 -5.74 13.80
N TYR A 241 11.47 -6.68 13.56
CA TYR A 241 10.44 -6.56 12.55
C TYR A 241 9.31 -5.71 13.14
N LEU A 242 8.99 -4.59 12.49
CA LEU A 242 7.88 -3.73 12.89
C LEU A 242 6.64 -4.06 12.04
N LYS A 243 5.59 -4.58 12.71
CA LYS A 243 4.29 -4.81 12.10
C LYS A 243 3.33 -3.68 12.49
N SER A 244 2.71 -3.05 11.49
CA SER A 244 1.72 -2.00 11.71
C SER A 244 0.39 -2.32 11.03
N VAL A 245 -0.71 -1.98 11.71
CA VAL A 245 -2.07 -2.02 11.17
C VAL A 245 -2.60 -0.60 11.05
N ILE A 246 -3.25 -0.30 9.92
CA ILE A 246 -3.95 0.94 9.68
C ILE A 246 -5.45 0.66 9.54
N TYR A 247 -6.20 0.95 10.60
CA TYR A 247 -7.66 1.02 10.52
C TYR A 247 -8.07 2.43 10.08
N HIS A 248 -9.33 2.62 9.75
CA HIS A 248 -9.82 3.91 9.27
C HIS A 248 -11.21 4.24 9.79
N PHE A 249 -11.51 5.53 9.74
CA PHE A 249 -12.76 6.11 10.18
C PHE A 249 -13.08 7.35 9.32
N SER A 250 -14.26 7.93 9.53
CA SER A 250 -14.67 9.21 8.96
C SER A 250 -15.06 10.12 10.13
N SER A 251 -14.44 11.30 10.22
CA SER A 251 -14.84 12.29 11.21
C SER A 251 -16.11 13.05 10.83
N VAL A 252 -16.46 13.08 9.53
CA VAL A 252 -17.64 13.76 9.00
C VAL A 252 -18.90 12.89 9.14
N ASP A 253 -18.81 11.59 8.83
CA ASP A 253 -19.94 10.66 8.91
C ASP A 253 -19.53 9.30 9.52
N PRO A 254 -19.26 9.26 10.84
CA PRO A 254 -18.70 8.08 11.51
C PRO A 254 -19.58 6.82 11.41
N THR A 255 -20.90 6.99 11.35
CA THR A 255 -21.85 5.87 11.37
C THR A 255 -22.07 5.22 10.01
N HIS A 256 -21.63 5.85 8.91
CA HIS A 256 -21.86 5.32 7.56
C HIS A 256 -20.61 5.28 6.68
N GLN A 257 -19.63 6.16 6.89
CA GLN A 257 -18.43 6.29 6.03
C GLN A 257 -17.15 5.76 6.70
N GLY A 258 -17.28 5.05 7.82
CA GLY A 258 -16.18 4.31 8.47
C GLY A 258 -15.87 2.98 7.77
N CYS A 259 -15.25 2.05 8.49
CA CYS A 259 -14.88 0.76 7.92
C CYS A 259 -16.09 -0.17 7.75
N ALA A 260 -16.48 -0.43 6.50
CA ALA A 260 -17.62 -1.30 6.18
C ALA A 260 -17.47 -2.73 6.74
N ALA A 261 -16.25 -3.28 6.75
CA ALA A 261 -15.98 -4.62 7.29
C ALA A 261 -16.23 -4.71 8.82
N HIS A 262 -16.31 -3.57 9.51
CA HIS A 262 -16.55 -3.47 10.95
C HIS A 262 -17.86 -2.72 11.23
N GLY A 263 -18.76 -2.63 10.25
CA GLY A 263 -20.06 -1.98 10.40
C GLY A 263 -19.96 -0.48 10.72
N SER A 264 -18.93 0.21 10.24
CA SER A 264 -18.66 1.62 10.55
C SER A 264 -18.48 1.90 12.05
N ASN A 265 -17.96 0.91 12.79
CA ASN A 265 -17.63 1.06 14.21
C ASN A 265 -16.11 1.21 14.38
N ASP A 266 -15.68 2.43 14.69
CA ASP A 266 -14.27 2.80 14.86
C ASP A 266 -13.58 2.06 16.01
N GLU A 267 -14.28 1.86 17.13
CA GLU A 267 -13.75 1.15 18.29
C GLU A 267 -13.50 -0.32 17.94
N LEU A 268 -14.45 -0.94 17.24
CA LEU A 268 -14.32 -2.31 16.75
C LEU A 268 -13.19 -2.44 15.71
N ALA A 269 -13.05 -1.46 14.81
CA ALA A 269 -11.96 -1.42 13.84
C ALA A 269 -10.58 -1.34 14.51
N ALA A 270 -10.45 -0.50 15.53
CA ALA A 270 -9.21 -0.38 16.30
C ALA A 270 -8.92 -1.64 17.13
N SER A 271 -9.93 -2.20 17.81
CA SER A 271 -9.75 -3.37 18.69
C SER A 271 -9.40 -4.64 17.93
N GLU A 272 -10.08 -4.90 16.81
CA GLU A 272 -9.78 -6.05 15.94
C GLU A 272 -8.39 -5.92 15.29
N GLY A 273 -8.01 -4.70 14.88
CA GLY A 273 -6.68 -4.40 14.38
C GLY A 273 -5.58 -4.64 15.42
N LEU A 274 -5.81 -4.21 16.67
CA LEU A 274 -4.90 -4.48 17.79
C LEU A 274 -4.81 -5.98 18.10
N GLN A 275 -5.95 -6.66 18.20
CA GLN A 275 -5.99 -8.09 18.48
C GLN A 275 -5.19 -8.86 17.44
N ARG A 276 -5.35 -8.52 16.16
CA ARG A 276 -4.59 -9.16 15.07
C ARG A 276 -3.08 -8.94 15.17
N LEU A 277 -2.64 -7.76 15.61
CA LEU A 277 -1.23 -7.48 15.90
C LEU A 277 -0.70 -8.34 17.06
N LEU A 278 -1.49 -8.48 18.13
CA LEU A 278 -1.15 -9.29 19.30
C LEU A 278 -1.06 -10.77 18.95
N ASP A 279 -2.02 -11.30 18.18
CA ASP A 279 -2.01 -12.69 17.71
C ASP A 279 -0.76 -13.00 16.87
N PHE A 280 -0.32 -12.05 16.03
CA PHE A 280 0.91 -12.19 15.25
C PHE A 280 2.15 -12.25 16.14
N ARG A 281 2.26 -11.36 17.14
CA ARG A 281 3.37 -11.40 18.10
C ARG A 281 3.38 -12.71 18.86
N GLU A 282 2.22 -13.14 19.38
CA GLU A 282 2.09 -14.40 20.11
C GLU A 282 2.49 -15.59 19.23
N ALA A 283 2.09 -15.61 17.96
CA ALA A 283 2.49 -16.66 17.03
C ALA A 283 4.01 -16.73 16.84
N VAL A 284 4.71 -15.59 16.75
CA VAL A 284 6.18 -15.55 16.66
C VAL A 284 6.82 -16.00 17.98
N GLU A 285 6.39 -15.46 19.11
CA GLU A 285 6.97 -15.74 20.43
C GLU A 285 6.79 -17.20 20.87
N ASN A 286 5.64 -17.81 20.55
CA ASN A 286 5.34 -19.20 20.90
C ASN A 286 5.97 -20.21 19.93
N SER A 287 6.14 -19.85 18.66
CA SER A 287 6.64 -20.79 17.64
C SER A 287 8.17 -20.81 17.53
N PHE A 288 8.85 -19.77 17.99
CA PHE A 288 10.31 -19.62 17.85
C PHE A 288 10.98 -19.40 19.21
N CYS A 289 12.03 -20.16 19.49
CA CYS A 289 12.73 -20.10 20.78
C CYS A 289 13.47 -18.79 21.00
N CYS A 290 14.13 -18.71 22.16
CA CYS A 290 15.32 -17.87 22.32
C CYS A 290 15.03 -16.35 22.29
N GLY A 291 13.80 -15.96 22.62
CA GLY A 291 13.38 -14.56 22.72
C GLY A 291 13.00 -13.92 21.38
N ALA A 292 12.63 -14.72 20.38
CA ALA A 292 12.06 -14.22 19.13
C ALA A 292 10.86 -13.32 19.42
N SER A 293 10.87 -12.10 18.87
CA SER A 293 9.85 -11.08 19.14
C SER A 293 9.75 -10.09 17.97
N VAL A 294 8.68 -9.30 17.96
CA VAL A 294 8.37 -8.27 16.96
C VAL A 294 7.84 -7.03 17.67
N ASP A 295 7.95 -5.87 17.02
CA ASP A 295 7.34 -4.63 17.50
C ASP A 295 6.04 -4.34 16.73
N LEU A 296 5.08 -3.72 17.41
CA LEU A 296 3.72 -3.51 16.93
C LEU A 296 3.35 -2.03 16.91
N LEU A 297 2.58 -1.58 15.91
CA LEU A 297 2.08 -0.20 15.87
C LEU A 297 0.67 -0.13 15.27
N LEU A 298 -0.27 0.47 16.00
CA LEU A 298 -1.64 0.69 15.53
C LEU A 298 -1.85 2.16 15.14
N ILE A 299 -2.34 2.38 13.93
CA ILE A 299 -2.60 3.71 13.36
C ILE A 299 -4.06 3.75 12.90
N GLY A 300 -4.76 4.84 13.19
CA GLY A 300 -6.04 5.16 12.57
C GLY A 300 -5.87 6.28 11.56
N ILE A 301 -6.53 6.21 10.40
CA ILE A 301 -6.61 7.31 9.44
C ILE A 301 -8.04 7.82 9.35
N ASP A 302 -8.21 9.13 9.51
CA ASP A 302 -9.43 9.83 9.14
C ASP A 302 -9.48 10.00 7.62
N THR A 303 -10.42 9.33 6.96
CA THR A 303 -10.54 9.33 5.48
C THR A 303 -11.07 10.64 4.90
N ASP A 304 -11.55 11.55 5.74
CA ASP A 304 -12.02 12.87 5.33
C ASP A 304 -10.87 13.87 5.20
N THR A 305 -9.83 13.74 6.04
CA THR A 305 -8.71 14.70 6.11
C THR A 305 -7.32 14.08 5.95
N ASP A 306 -7.24 12.76 5.79
CA ASP A 306 -6.02 11.92 5.89
C ASP A 306 -5.22 12.08 7.19
N ALA A 307 -5.81 12.69 8.23
CA ALA A 307 -5.12 12.88 9.49
C ALA A 307 -4.98 11.53 10.21
N ILE A 308 -3.79 11.26 10.74
CA ILE A 308 -3.55 10.03 11.48
C ILE A 308 -3.79 10.23 12.98
N ARG A 309 -4.24 9.16 13.64
CA ARG A 309 -4.07 8.96 15.07
C ARG A 309 -3.17 7.76 15.33
N VAL A 310 -2.18 7.91 16.21
CA VAL A 310 -1.22 6.85 16.51
C VAL A 310 -1.37 6.40 17.95
N HIS A 311 -1.67 5.12 18.13
CA HIS A 311 -1.71 4.50 19.45
C HIS A 311 -0.30 4.11 19.84
N THR A 312 0.25 4.79 20.85
CA THR A 312 1.66 4.64 21.22
C THR A 312 1.85 3.38 22.07
N PRO A 313 2.62 2.39 21.60
CA PRO A 313 2.89 1.20 22.39
C PRO A 313 3.90 1.51 23.49
N SER A 314 3.78 0.83 24.63
CA SER A 314 4.85 0.75 25.62
C SER A 314 6.03 -0.09 25.08
N LYS A 315 7.13 -0.10 25.81
CA LYS A 315 8.30 -0.94 25.56
C LYS A 315 7.99 -2.45 25.61
N THR A 316 6.88 -2.84 26.24
CA THR A 316 6.36 -4.22 26.25
C THR A 316 5.27 -4.45 25.19
N ASN A 317 5.09 -3.51 24.26
CA ASN A 317 4.06 -3.51 23.23
C ASN A 317 2.62 -3.51 23.80
N GLU A 318 2.41 -2.95 24.99
CA GLU A 318 1.06 -2.67 25.52
C GLU A 318 0.50 -1.40 24.87
N VAL A 319 -0.79 -1.41 24.53
CA VAL A 319 -1.46 -0.31 23.82
C VAL A 319 -2.76 0.04 24.54
N ASP A 320 -2.97 1.31 24.87
CA ASP A 320 -4.26 1.81 25.36
C ASP A 320 -5.10 2.36 24.18
N LEU A 321 -6.17 1.66 23.83
CA LEU A 321 -7.07 2.08 22.74
C LEU A 321 -7.84 3.37 23.03
N LYS A 322 -7.88 3.83 24.28
CA LYS A 322 -8.55 5.08 24.67
C LYS A 322 -7.66 6.31 24.56
N SER A 323 -6.35 6.11 24.34
CA SER A 323 -5.35 7.18 24.33
C SER A 323 -4.48 7.10 23.08
N TRP A 324 -4.44 8.18 22.30
CA TRP A 324 -3.64 8.24 21.06
C TRP A 324 -3.11 9.65 20.82
N VAL A 325 -2.07 9.77 20.00
CA VAL A 325 -1.62 11.07 19.46
C VAL A 325 -2.42 11.35 18.20
N CYS A 326 -3.21 12.43 18.19
CA CYS A 326 -3.96 12.88 17.01
C CYS A 326 -3.18 13.94 16.24
N ALA A 327 -2.83 13.67 14.97
CA ALA A 327 -2.09 14.62 14.14
C ALA A 327 -2.86 15.93 13.90
N ASN A 328 -4.19 15.89 13.80
CA ASN A 328 -5.02 17.09 13.68
C ASN A 328 -4.96 17.98 14.94
N GLU A 329 -4.90 17.40 16.13
CA GLU A 329 -4.75 18.16 17.38
C GLU A 329 -3.35 18.76 17.48
N ILE A 330 -2.31 17.95 17.21
CA ILE A 330 -0.92 18.42 17.14
C ILE A 330 -0.80 19.58 16.17
N TYR A 331 -1.32 19.44 14.94
CA TYR A 331 -1.28 20.49 13.92
C TYR A 331 -1.80 21.82 14.48
N LYS A 332 -2.96 21.81 15.15
CA LYS A 332 -3.57 23.03 15.72
C LYS A 332 -2.74 23.62 16.85
N GLU A 333 -2.19 22.77 17.71
CA GLU A 333 -1.33 23.17 18.84
C GLU A 333 0.01 23.73 18.38
N THR A 334 0.55 23.26 17.25
CA THR A 334 1.92 23.58 16.82
C THR A 334 2.01 24.52 15.62
N GLN A 335 0.90 24.92 15.00
CA GLN A 335 0.87 25.76 13.79
C GLN A 335 1.58 27.12 13.91
N PHE A 336 1.70 27.65 15.14
CA PHE A 336 2.35 28.95 15.40
C PHE A 336 3.70 28.81 16.13
N LEU A 337 4.18 27.58 16.33
CA LEU A 337 5.48 27.32 16.96
C LEU A 337 6.60 27.31 15.93
N LYS A 338 7.86 27.30 16.40
CA LYS A 338 8.99 26.95 15.54
C LYS A 338 9.02 25.44 15.28
N ALA A 339 9.64 25.02 14.19
CA ALA A 339 9.75 23.60 13.82
C ALA A 339 10.33 22.72 14.96
N GLU A 340 11.39 23.19 15.62
CA GLU A 340 12.01 22.46 16.74
C GLU A 340 11.06 22.32 17.94
N GLU A 341 10.34 23.39 18.29
CA GLU A 341 9.35 23.40 19.38
C GLU A 341 8.15 22.49 19.05
N ALA A 342 7.71 22.48 17.79
CA ALA A 342 6.67 21.59 17.30
C ALA A 342 7.08 20.11 17.42
N LEU A 343 8.31 19.77 17.02
CA LEU A 343 8.86 18.41 17.16
C LEU A 343 8.97 17.98 18.61
N GLN A 344 9.41 18.88 19.50
CA GLN A 344 9.45 18.61 20.93
C GLN A 344 8.04 18.34 21.48
N LYS A 345 7.07 19.16 21.10
CA LYS A 345 5.66 18.99 21.50
C LYS A 345 5.08 17.65 21.03
N ILE A 346 5.45 17.19 19.83
CA ILE A 346 5.07 15.86 19.33
C ILE A 346 5.62 14.76 20.25
N GLN A 347 6.92 14.81 20.58
CA GLN A 347 7.54 13.81 21.44
C GLN A 347 6.95 13.77 22.85
N GLU A 348 6.66 14.94 23.44
CA GLU A 348 5.99 15.05 24.74
C GLU A 348 4.60 14.41 24.71
N ASN A 349 3.83 14.65 23.65
CA ASN A 349 2.52 14.05 23.46
C ASN A 349 2.58 12.53 23.32
N ILE A 350 3.52 12.00 22.53
CA ILE A 350 3.75 10.55 22.37
C ILE A 350 4.05 9.91 23.72
N LYS A 351 4.96 10.50 24.50
CA LYS A 351 5.32 9.98 25.83
C LYS A 351 4.15 10.02 26.82
N ARG A 352 3.31 11.06 26.73
CA ARG A 352 2.15 11.26 27.61
C ARG A 352 1.05 10.23 27.42
N VAL A 353 0.77 9.81 26.18
CA VAL A 353 -0.31 8.85 25.86
C VAL A 353 0.13 7.39 25.94
N CYS A 354 1.43 7.14 26.09
CA CYS A 354 1.97 5.79 26.26
C CYS A 354 1.52 5.19 27.60
N PRO A 355 0.96 3.96 27.63
CA PRO A 355 0.44 3.36 28.86
C PRO A 355 1.53 2.92 29.85
N GLY A 356 2.81 2.94 29.46
CA GLY A 356 3.94 2.51 30.28
C GLY A 356 5.27 3.15 29.88
N GLU A 357 6.40 2.47 30.16
CA GLU A 357 7.73 2.94 29.74
C GLU A 357 7.77 3.05 28.20
N THR A 358 8.21 4.19 27.70
CA THR A 358 8.33 4.45 26.26
C THR A 358 9.62 3.87 25.70
N ASP A 359 9.58 3.27 24.52
CA ASP A 359 10.78 2.97 23.74
C ASP A 359 11.23 4.24 22.96
N PRO A 360 12.45 4.79 23.22
CA PRO A 360 12.95 5.96 22.50
C PRO A 360 12.97 5.81 20.98
N ASN A 361 13.24 4.60 20.48
CA ASN A 361 13.30 4.31 19.06
C ASN A 361 11.90 4.37 18.42
N MET A 362 10.89 3.84 19.12
CA MET A 362 9.50 3.94 18.69
C MET A 362 9.00 5.39 18.74
N VAL A 363 9.36 6.14 19.79
CA VAL A 363 9.03 7.58 19.88
C VAL A 363 9.61 8.35 18.70
N MET A 364 10.86 8.07 18.32
CA MET A 364 11.52 8.67 17.16
C MET A 364 10.78 8.34 15.85
N PHE A 365 10.40 7.07 15.66
CA PHE A 365 9.63 6.65 14.49
C PHE A 365 8.25 7.34 14.40
N ILE A 366 7.48 7.32 15.49
CA ILE A 366 6.15 7.95 15.55
C ILE A 366 6.25 9.47 15.34
N THR A 367 7.30 10.11 15.88
CA THR A 367 7.53 11.56 15.66
C THR A 367 7.68 11.87 14.18
N ARG A 368 8.43 11.05 13.42
CA ARG A 368 8.56 11.23 11.97
C ARG A 368 7.23 11.00 11.25
N LEU A 369 6.44 10.01 11.63
CA LEU A 369 5.11 9.78 11.03
C LEU A 369 4.14 10.95 11.26
N ILE A 370 4.07 11.48 12.48
CA ILE A 370 3.21 12.63 12.80
C ILE A 370 3.69 13.88 12.04
N SER A 371 5.00 14.14 12.03
CA SER A 371 5.58 15.27 11.28
C SER A 371 5.31 15.16 9.78
N ASN A 372 5.43 13.95 9.21
CA ASN A 372 5.08 13.68 7.82
C ASN A 372 3.58 13.94 7.55
N ASN A 373 2.70 13.48 8.44
CA ASN A 373 1.26 13.63 8.28
C ASN A 373 0.78 15.08 8.38
N ILE A 374 1.49 15.95 9.10
CA ILE A 374 1.24 17.41 9.07
C ILE A 374 1.32 17.96 7.65
N SER A 375 2.28 17.49 6.84
CA SER A 375 2.35 17.87 5.42
C SER A 375 1.12 17.38 4.65
N GLN A 376 0.56 16.22 5.01
CA GLN A 376 -0.67 15.71 4.39
C GLN A 376 -1.91 16.50 4.80
N ILE A 377 -2.00 16.96 6.05
CA ILE A 377 -3.10 17.84 6.48
C ILE A 377 -3.11 19.12 5.66
N ASP A 378 -1.95 19.75 5.45
CA ASP A 378 -1.84 20.92 4.57
C ASP A 378 -2.10 20.58 3.10
N TYR A 379 -1.75 19.38 2.63
CA TYR A 379 -2.09 18.92 1.28
C TYR A 379 -3.62 18.93 1.07
N VAL A 380 -4.37 18.31 1.99
CA VAL A 380 -5.84 18.26 1.90
C VAL A 380 -6.45 19.65 2.06
N LYS A 381 -5.90 20.47 2.96
CA LYS A 381 -6.30 21.88 3.12
C LYS A 381 -6.16 22.67 1.83
N ASN A 382 -5.00 22.56 1.18
CA ASN A 382 -4.64 23.40 0.03
C ASN A 382 -5.26 22.91 -1.29
N PHE A 383 -5.40 21.60 -1.48
CA PHE A 383 -5.88 21.03 -2.75
C PHE A 383 -7.31 20.47 -2.70
N HIS A 384 -7.85 20.25 -1.51
CA HIS A 384 -9.21 19.72 -1.30
C HIS A 384 -10.07 20.59 -0.38
N SER A 385 -9.66 21.83 -0.09
CA SER A 385 -10.43 22.78 0.74
C SER A 385 -10.71 22.28 2.17
N GLY A 386 -9.80 21.49 2.74
CA GLY A 386 -9.84 21.04 4.14
C GLY A 386 -10.40 19.64 4.35
N SER A 387 -11.22 19.13 3.43
CA SER A 387 -11.71 17.75 3.46
C SER A 387 -12.02 17.24 2.06
N TYR A 388 -11.81 15.96 1.82
CA TYR A 388 -12.18 15.34 0.55
C TYR A 388 -13.70 15.46 0.30
N GLN A 389 -14.06 15.86 -0.92
CA GLN A 389 -15.46 15.98 -1.35
C GLN A 389 -16.07 14.63 -1.73
N ASP A 390 -15.22 13.66 -2.12
CA ASP A 390 -15.60 12.28 -2.36
C ASP A 390 -15.53 11.49 -1.05
N ALA A 391 -16.64 11.57 -0.29
CA ALA A 391 -16.82 10.89 0.98
C ALA A 391 -16.78 9.35 0.85
N GLY A 392 -17.19 8.82 -0.30
CA GLY A 392 -17.29 7.37 -0.57
C GLY A 392 -16.37 6.85 -1.68
N HIS A 393 -16.79 5.72 -2.26
CA HIS A 393 -16.10 5.00 -3.33
C HIS A 393 -16.13 5.77 -4.67
N ALA A 394 -14.99 5.87 -5.33
CA ALA A 394 -14.85 6.48 -6.66
C ALA A 394 -13.75 5.78 -7.49
N GLU A 395 -13.52 4.49 -7.24
CA GLU A 395 -12.51 3.66 -7.89
C GLU A 395 -12.76 3.51 -9.39
N ARG A 396 -11.67 3.48 -10.17
CA ARG A 396 -11.71 3.42 -11.64
C ARG A 396 -11.70 1.99 -12.17
N PHE A 397 -11.10 1.06 -11.40
CA PHE A 397 -11.08 -0.38 -11.71
C PHE A 397 -10.87 -1.23 -10.45
N ILE A 398 -11.10 -2.54 -10.60
CA ILE A 398 -10.83 -3.55 -9.57
C ILE A 398 -9.47 -4.17 -9.84
N GLY A 399 -8.58 -4.17 -8.85
CA GLY A 399 -7.32 -4.91 -8.85
C GLY A 399 -7.47 -6.25 -8.13
N VAL A 400 -7.10 -7.34 -8.80
CA VAL A 400 -7.19 -8.70 -8.28
C VAL A 400 -5.80 -9.34 -8.21
N GLY A 401 -5.54 -10.04 -7.10
CA GLY A 401 -4.30 -10.78 -6.88
C GLY A 401 -3.42 -10.10 -5.84
N ILE A 402 -2.20 -9.75 -6.23
CA ILE A 402 -1.22 -9.09 -5.35
C ILE A 402 -1.30 -7.57 -5.51
N GLY A 403 -1.30 -6.78 -4.43
CA GLY A 403 -1.47 -5.32 -4.52
C GLY A 403 -0.42 -4.61 -5.41
N PHE A 404 -0.85 -3.59 -6.17
CA PHE A 404 -0.03 -2.93 -7.20
C PHE A 404 0.64 -1.68 -6.62
N LYS A 405 1.97 -1.57 -6.73
CA LYS A 405 2.71 -0.44 -6.14
C LYS A 405 2.44 0.88 -6.86
N GLU A 406 2.18 0.78 -8.17
CA GLU A 406 2.08 1.88 -9.14
C GLU A 406 0.75 2.64 -9.12
N VAL A 407 -0.28 2.13 -8.44
CA VAL A 407 -1.63 2.73 -8.41
C VAL A 407 -2.14 2.95 -6.99
N HIS A 408 -1.24 3.14 -6.04
CA HIS A 408 -1.54 3.52 -4.66
C HIS A 408 -1.99 4.99 -4.56
N LEU A 409 -3.12 5.32 -5.18
CA LEU A 409 -3.78 6.63 -5.15
C LEU A 409 -5.20 6.50 -4.59
N ARG A 410 -5.62 7.48 -3.78
CA ARG A 410 -6.95 7.55 -3.16
C ARG A 410 -8.04 7.35 -4.21
N ASN A 411 -8.92 6.38 -4.00
CA ASN A 411 -10.05 6.10 -4.90
C ASN A 411 -9.64 5.84 -6.36
N LEU A 412 -8.43 5.32 -6.63
CA LEU A 412 -8.08 4.87 -7.98
C LEU A 412 -8.46 3.41 -8.21
N THR A 413 -8.21 2.55 -7.23
CA THR A 413 -8.36 1.09 -7.36
C THR A 413 -8.94 0.48 -6.10
N TYR A 414 -9.93 -0.38 -6.27
CA TYR A 414 -10.40 -1.28 -5.22
C TYR A 414 -9.59 -2.58 -5.31
N PHE A 415 -8.97 -3.02 -4.21
CA PHE A 415 -8.11 -4.20 -4.21
C PHE A 415 -8.75 -5.39 -3.52
N ALA A 416 -8.99 -6.47 -4.29
CA ALA A 416 -9.36 -7.78 -3.77
C ALA A 416 -8.12 -8.68 -3.73
N HIS A 417 -7.54 -8.88 -2.53
CA HIS A 417 -6.35 -9.72 -2.37
C HIS A 417 -6.75 -11.19 -2.38
N LEU A 418 -6.39 -11.93 -3.42
CA LEU A 418 -6.75 -13.34 -3.53
C LEU A 418 -5.67 -14.17 -4.23
N GLU A 419 -5.40 -15.35 -3.66
CA GLU A 419 -4.54 -16.38 -4.29
C GLU A 419 -5.38 -17.41 -5.06
N THR A 420 -6.60 -17.65 -4.58
CA THR A 420 -7.66 -18.38 -5.27
C THR A 420 -8.97 -17.62 -5.13
N VAL A 421 -9.89 -17.76 -6.09
CA VAL A 421 -11.19 -17.09 -6.01
C VAL A 421 -12.01 -17.64 -4.85
N GLU A 422 -11.88 -18.91 -4.48
CA GLU A 422 -12.60 -19.52 -3.36
C GLU A 422 -12.24 -18.88 -2.02
N GLN A 423 -10.97 -18.50 -1.83
CA GLN A 423 -10.51 -17.82 -0.61
C GLN A 423 -10.81 -16.32 -0.60
N GLY A 424 -10.89 -15.68 -1.77
CA GLY A 424 -11.07 -14.22 -1.90
C GLY A 424 -12.39 -13.77 -2.53
N ALA A 425 -13.35 -14.68 -2.73
CA ALA A 425 -14.65 -14.37 -3.35
C ALA A 425 -15.40 -13.26 -2.60
N PRO A 426 -15.46 -13.24 -1.26
CA PRO A 426 -16.16 -12.17 -0.54
C PRO A 426 -15.62 -10.78 -0.87
N ASP A 427 -14.30 -10.61 -0.94
CA ASP A 427 -13.66 -9.33 -1.27
C ASP A 427 -13.98 -8.91 -2.70
N LEU A 428 -14.00 -9.87 -3.64
CA LEU A 428 -14.34 -9.60 -5.04
C LEU A 428 -15.81 -9.26 -5.23
N ASP A 429 -16.72 -9.92 -4.51
CA ASP A 429 -18.16 -9.65 -4.55
C ASP A 429 -18.47 -8.22 -4.09
N VAL A 430 -17.80 -7.76 -3.03
CA VAL A 430 -17.90 -6.37 -2.55
C VAL A 430 -17.44 -5.40 -3.65
N GLY A 431 -16.33 -5.68 -4.31
CA GLY A 431 -15.85 -4.89 -5.45
C GLY A 431 -16.87 -4.82 -6.59
N VAL A 432 -17.43 -5.96 -7.00
CA VAL A 432 -18.46 -6.02 -8.06
C VAL A 432 -19.72 -5.25 -7.65
N LYS A 433 -20.13 -5.32 -6.37
CA LYS A 433 -21.25 -4.54 -5.85
C LYS A 433 -20.99 -3.02 -5.93
N ILE A 434 -19.79 -2.58 -5.55
CA ILE A 434 -19.39 -1.16 -5.66
C ILE A 434 -19.47 -0.71 -7.13
N PHE A 435 -18.87 -1.47 -8.05
CA PHE A 435 -18.85 -1.12 -9.47
C PHE A 435 -20.21 -1.29 -10.18
N THR A 436 -21.14 -2.06 -9.61
CA THR A 436 -22.52 -2.06 -10.07
C THR A 436 -23.16 -0.69 -9.85
N GLY A 437 -22.90 -0.08 -8.69
CA GLY A 437 -23.33 1.28 -8.37
C GLY A 437 -22.59 2.36 -9.17
N LEU A 438 -21.27 2.25 -9.32
CA LEU A 438 -20.44 3.27 -9.99
C LEU A 438 -20.56 3.24 -11.52
N ASN A 439 -20.52 2.04 -12.12
CA ASN A 439 -20.36 1.86 -13.56
C ASN A 439 -21.64 1.31 -14.21
N ILE A 440 -22.14 0.16 -13.77
CA ILE A 440 -23.28 -0.51 -14.43
C ILE A 440 -24.53 0.39 -14.42
N SER A 441 -24.77 1.13 -13.34
CA SER A 441 -25.88 2.10 -13.22
C SER A 441 -25.87 3.20 -14.30
N ARG A 442 -24.72 3.41 -14.96
CA ARG A 442 -24.50 4.39 -16.03
C ARG A 442 -24.13 3.72 -17.36
N SER A 443 -24.40 2.42 -17.49
CA SER A 443 -24.10 1.60 -18.68
C SER A 443 -22.60 1.56 -19.03
N LEU A 444 -21.73 1.59 -18.03
CA LEU A 444 -20.29 1.33 -18.17
C LEU A 444 -19.95 -0.05 -17.59
N PRO A 445 -18.96 -0.76 -18.14
CA PRO A 445 -18.58 -2.08 -17.64
C PRO A 445 -17.73 -1.98 -16.37
N ILE A 446 -17.51 -3.12 -15.74
CA ILE A 446 -16.58 -3.34 -14.64
C ILE A 446 -15.23 -3.77 -15.21
N PRO A 447 -14.19 -2.91 -15.18
CA PRO A 447 -12.83 -3.29 -15.57
C PRO A 447 -12.11 -3.98 -14.40
N ILE A 448 -11.60 -5.19 -14.64
CA ILE A 448 -10.83 -5.97 -13.67
C ILE A 448 -9.41 -6.21 -14.19
N VAL A 449 -8.41 -5.77 -13.42
CA VAL A 449 -6.99 -6.04 -13.67
C VAL A 449 -6.53 -7.17 -12.75
N ILE A 450 -6.07 -8.27 -13.33
CA ILE A 450 -5.54 -9.43 -12.62
C ILE A 450 -4.02 -9.39 -12.67
N ARG A 451 -3.35 -9.40 -11.51
CA ARG A 451 -1.90 -9.37 -11.39
C ARG A 451 -1.36 -10.52 -10.55
N PHE A 452 -0.33 -11.17 -11.08
CA PHE A 452 0.55 -12.03 -10.31
C PHE A 452 2.01 -11.60 -10.42
N ASP A 453 2.69 -11.58 -9.27
CA ASP A 453 4.13 -11.34 -9.20
C ASP A 453 4.88 -12.67 -9.11
N TYR A 454 5.97 -12.79 -9.85
CA TYR A 454 6.90 -13.91 -9.77
C TYR A 454 8.31 -13.42 -9.47
N SER A 455 9.19 -14.34 -9.09
CA SER A 455 10.61 -14.08 -8.89
C SER A 455 11.37 -14.65 -10.07
N GLY A 456 12.00 -13.80 -10.88
CA GLY A 456 12.76 -14.20 -12.05
C GLY A 456 13.96 -15.11 -11.73
N SER A 457 14.44 -15.08 -10.49
CA SER A 457 15.49 -15.97 -10.00
C SER A 457 15.02 -17.43 -9.78
N VAL A 458 13.72 -17.70 -9.73
CA VAL A 458 13.18 -19.04 -9.48
C VAL A 458 12.77 -19.73 -10.79
N PRO A 459 13.35 -20.90 -11.14
CA PRO A 459 12.98 -21.63 -12.34
C PRO A 459 11.46 -21.88 -12.47
N HIS A 460 10.95 -21.64 -13.68
CA HIS A 460 9.54 -21.77 -14.07
C HIS A 460 8.54 -20.91 -13.25
N ALA A 461 9.01 -19.95 -12.44
CA ALA A 461 8.11 -19.10 -11.66
C ALA A 461 7.21 -18.22 -12.53
N ARG A 462 7.73 -17.73 -13.66
CA ARG A 462 6.93 -17.02 -14.67
C ARG A 462 5.76 -17.87 -15.16
N ASN A 463 6.00 -19.12 -15.53
CA ASN A 463 4.95 -20.02 -16.03
C ASN A 463 3.90 -20.34 -14.97
N ARG A 464 4.31 -20.48 -13.69
CA ARG A 464 3.36 -20.65 -12.58
C ARG A 464 2.48 -19.41 -12.39
N ALA A 465 3.07 -18.21 -12.39
CA ALA A 465 2.29 -16.97 -12.29
C ALA A 465 1.33 -16.78 -13.48
N LEU A 466 1.74 -17.19 -14.69
CA LEU A 466 0.90 -17.15 -15.88
C LEU A 466 -0.29 -18.13 -15.74
N SER A 467 -0.03 -19.35 -15.27
CA SER A 467 -1.07 -20.35 -14.96
C SER A 467 -2.03 -19.88 -13.86
N ASP A 468 -1.51 -19.30 -12.78
CA ASP A 468 -2.33 -18.75 -11.70
C ASP A 468 -3.22 -17.60 -12.20
N CYS A 469 -2.67 -16.71 -13.03
CA CYS A 469 -3.40 -15.60 -13.63
C CYS A 469 -4.58 -16.09 -14.49
N HIS A 470 -4.35 -17.11 -15.34
CA HIS A 470 -5.43 -17.73 -16.12
C HIS A 470 -6.45 -18.47 -15.25
N ARG A 471 -6.00 -19.20 -14.22
CA ARG A 471 -6.91 -19.90 -13.29
C ARG A 471 -7.87 -18.92 -12.62
N ILE A 472 -7.36 -17.78 -12.14
CA ILE A 472 -8.20 -16.73 -11.56
C ILE A 472 -9.15 -16.14 -12.61
N ASN A 473 -8.67 -15.87 -13.81
CA ASN A 473 -9.52 -15.37 -14.89
C ASN A 473 -10.69 -16.31 -15.22
N GLU A 474 -10.43 -17.62 -15.32
CA GLU A 474 -11.49 -18.61 -15.57
C GLU A 474 -12.48 -18.74 -14.39
N ALA A 475 -11.99 -18.62 -13.15
CA ALA A 475 -12.87 -18.60 -11.99
C ALA A 475 -13.76 -17.35 -11.94
N ILE A 476 -13.23 -16.17 -12.31
CA ILE A 476 -14.00 -14.93 -12.47
C ILE A 476 -15.04 -15.09 -13.58
N LYS A 477 -14.65 -15.68 -14.72
CA LYS A 477 -15.56 -15.98 -15.83
C LYS A 477 -16.72 -16.88 -15.42
N SER A 478 -16.43 -17.92 -14.64
CA SER A 478 -17.45 -18.83 -14.15
C SER A 478 -18.41 -18.15 -13.17
N ARG A 479 -17.87 -17.36 -12.23
CA ARG A 479 -18.65 -16.70 -11.18
C ARG A 479 -19.55 -15.57 -11.70
N TYR A 480 -19.06 -14.78 -12.63
CA TYR A 480 -19.76 -13.59 -13.16
C TYR A 480 -20.15 -13.76 -14.64
N ARG A 481 -20.52 -14.98 -15.03
CA ARG A 481 -20.86 -15.33 -16.41
C ARG A 481 -21.83 -14.34 -17.04
N ASP A 482 -22.91 -14.02 -16.35
CA ASP A 482 -23.93 -13.10 -16.85
C ASP A 482 -23.38 -11.71 -17.20
N LEU A 483 -22.44 -11.20 -16.39
CA LEU A 483 -21.80 -9.89 -16.62
C LEU A 483 -20.77 -9.93 -17.75
N ILE A 484 -20.20 -11.09 -18.05
CA ILE A 484 -19.22 -11.25 -19.13
C ILE A 484 -19.95 -11.46 -20.45
N ASP A 485 -20.95 -12.34 -20.47
CA ASP A 485 -21.75 -12.66 -21.64
C ASP A 485 -22.49 -11.43 -22.19
N ASN A 486 -22.86 -10.48 -21.31
CA ASN A 486 -23.50 -9.22 -21.70
C ASN A 486 -22.52 -8.05 -21.90
N GLY A 487 -21.21 -8.26 -21.82
CA GLY A 487 -20.18 -7.22 -22.03
C GLY A 487 -20.12 -6.16 -20.92
N SER A 488 -20.65 -6.43 -19.72
CA SER A 488 -20.61 -5.53 -18.57
C SER A 488 -19.41 -5.76 -17.65
N LEU A 489 -18.55 -6.75 -17.92
CA LEU A 489 -17.33 -7.01 -17.16
C LEU A 489 -16.23 -7.47 -18.11
N HIS A 490 -15.07 -6.83 -17.98
CA HIS A 490 -13.88 -7.15 -18.77
C HIS A 490 -12.69 -7.41 -17.87
N THR A 491 -11.83 -8.36 -18.27
CA THR A 491 -10.60 -8.72 -17.56
C THR A 491 -9.35 -8.36 -18.37
N PHE A 492 -8.29 -7.96 -17.64
CA PHE A 492 -6.96 -7.64 -18.16
C PHE A 492 -5.90 -8.34 -17.31
N LEU A 493 -5.16 -9.27 -17.93
CA LEU A 493 -4.26 -10.19 -17.25
C LEU A 493 -2.82 -9.73 -17.40
N THR A 494 -2.12 -9.69 -16.28
CA THR A 494 -0.79 -9.11 -16.23
C THR A 494 0.10 -9.87 -15.24
N ILE A 495 1.39 -10.01 -15.54
CA ILE A 495 2.38 -10.63 -14.64
C ILE A 495 3.61 -9.73 -14.48
N ARG A 496 4.31 -9.81 -13.35
CA ARG A 496 5.49 -8.96 -13.10
C ARG A 496 6.61 -9.72 -12.39
N ASP A 497 7.83 -9.49 -12.84
CA ASP A 497 9.04 -9.94 -12.15
C ASP A 497 9.33 -8.99 -10.99
N ARG A 498 9.15 -9.46 -9.75
CA ARG A 498 9.38 -8.65 -8.55
C ARG A 498 10.85 -8.45 -8.23
N ASP A 499 11.74 -9.25 -8.82
CA ASP A 499 13.19 -9.15 -8.63
C ASP A 499 13.78 -8.01 -9.48
N LYS A 500 12.98 -7.40 -10.38
CA LYS A 500 13.40 -6.34 -11.28
C LYS A 500 12.56 -5.09 -11.09
N LYS A 501 13.19 -3.92 -11.27
CA LYS A 501 12.49 -2.64 -11.47
C LYS A 501 12.00 -2.57 -12.92
N ALA A 502 11.07 -3.46 -13.28
CA ALA A 502 10.46 -3.53 -14.59
C ALA A 502 8.95 -3.36 -14.48
N PRO A 503 8.32 -2.75 -15.50
CA PRO A 503 6.88 -2.75 -15.62
C PRO A 503 6.31 -4.16 -15.74
N ALA A 504 5.03 -4.22 -15.43
CA ALA A 504 4.12 -5.27 -15.81
C ALA A 504 4.21 -5.74 -17.26
N GLU A 505 4.24 -7.06 -17.47
CA GLU A 505 3.92 -7.69 -18.74
C GLU A 505 2.42 -7.95 -18.85
N VAL A 506 1.83 -7.68 -20.01
CA VAL A 506 0.45 -8.03 -20.36
C VAL A 506 0.45 -9.44 -20.97
N VAL A 507 -0.38 -10.32 -20.46
CA VAL A 507 -0.44 -11.73 -20.88
C VAL A 507 -1.81 -12.17 -21.39
N GLY A 508 -2.79 -11.27 -21.40
CA GLY A 508 -4.08 -11.50 -22.05
C GLY A 508 -5.14 -10.49 -21.65
N SER A 509 -6.23 -10.46 -22.40
CA SER A 509 -7.39 -9.62 -22.16
C SER A 509 -8.67 -10.30 -22.65
N SER A 510 -9.78 -10.04 -21.98
CA SER A 510 -11.12 -10.37 -22.52
C SER A 510 -11.47 -9.59 -23.81
N LEU A 511 -10.69 -8.56 -24.14
CA LEU A 511 -10.83 -7.71 -25.32
C LEU A 511 -9.85 -8.06 -26.44
N ASP A 512 -9.07 -9.13 -26.30
CA ASP A 512 -8.19 -9.59 -27.37
C ASP A 512 -9.03 -10.06 -28.56
N PRO A 513 -8.57 -9.85 -29.81
CA PRO A 513 -9.31 -10.29 -30.99
C PRO A 513 -9.48 -11.80 -30.94
N VAL A 514 -10.69 -12.29 -31.19
CA VAL A 514 -10.94 -13.72 -31.39
C VAL A 514 -10.17 -14.13 -32.64
N THR A 515 -9.05 -14.85 -32.46
CA THR A 515 -8.37 -15.51 -33.57
C THR A 515 -9.36 -16.51 -34.16
N GLN A 516 -9.88 -16.20 -35.35
CA GLN A 516 -10.59 -17.20 -36.14
C GLN A 516 -9.58 -18.34 -36.40
N GLU A 517 -9.84 -19.52 -35.84
CA GLU A 517 -9.20 -20.73 -36.33
C GLU A 517 -9.49 -20.79 -37.84
N ALA A 518 -8.42 -20.87 -38.64
CA ALA A 518 -8.55 -21.04 -40.07
C ALA A 518 -9.30 -22.36 -40.31
N HIS A 519 -10.57 -22.26 -40.69
CA HIS A 519 -11.39 -23.39 -41.10
C HIS A 519 -10.98 -23.90 -42.48
#